data_AF-A0A2M9YLK9-F1
#
_entry.id   AF-A0A2M9YLK9-F1
#
_cell.length_a   1.000
_cell.length_b   1.000
_cell.length_c   1.000
_cell.angle_alpha   90.00
_cell.angle_beta   90.00
_cell.angle_gamma   90.00
#
_symmetry.space_group_name_H-M   'P 1'
#
loop_
_entity.id
_entity.type
_entity.pdbx_description
1 polymer ?
#
loop_
_entity_poly.entity_id
_entity_poly.type
_entity_poly.pdbx_seq_one_letter_code
_entity_poly.pdbx_strand_id
1 'polypeptide(L)'
;MKEIIINLQGDLDFKLGESLFSKLEELSEAPRRILLDAAGLNSATLEGASILNRLPERFPDSKFAICTVQEGIDLSSEGNVSIPVFQDRESAKSHLISEDDPKDQGFQEESTVLVNCPSCFHLLKIQNSGNYACPACQSKFFVTKDFRTSPFERLL
;
A
#
# COMPACT_ATOMS: atom_id res chain seq x y z
N MET A 1 -5.26 -5.76 -7.48
CA MET A 1 -4.78 -6.12 -6.12
C MET A 1 -5.91 -6.89 -5.45
N LYS A 2 -5.66 -7.99 -4.73
CA LYS A 2 -6.74 -8.67 -4.00
C LYS A 2 -7.05 -7.92 -2.71
N GLU A 3 -8.33 -7.85 -2.37
CA GLU A 3 -8.82 -7.22 -1.15
C GLU A 3 -9.19 -8.28 -0.13
N ILE A 4 -8.73 -8.11 1.11
CA ILE A 4 -8.95 -9.04 2.21
C ILE A 4 -9.36 -8.24 3.43
N ILE A 5 -10.39 -8.71 4.12
CA ILE A 5 -10.80 -8.20 5.43
C ILE A 5 -10.60 -9.32 6.44
N ILE A 6 -9.87 -9.03 7.51
CA ILE A 6 -9.59 -9.96 8.61
C ILE A 6 -10.22 -9.37 9.86
N ASN A 7 -11.22 -10.05 10.42
CA ASN A 7 -11.82 -9.66 11.70
C ASN A 7 -10.96 -10.23 12.83
N LEU A 8 -10.31 -9.37 13.59
CA LEU A 8 -9.54 -9.74 14.77
C LEU A 8 -10.51 -10.00 15.93
N GLN A 9 -10.27 -11.08 16.68
CA GLN A 9 -11.12 -11.49 17.80
C GLN A 9 -10.27 -11.96 18.98
N GLY A 10 -10.71 -11.62 20.19
CA GLY A 10 -10.04 -12.03 21.43
C GLY A 10 -8.91 -11.08 21.83
N ASP A 11 -7.81 -11.63 22.33
CA ASP A 11 -6.67 -10.83 22.78
C ASP A 11 -5.59 -10.81 21.70
N LEU A 12 -5.11 -9.63 21.33
CA LEU A 12 -3.96 -9.47 20.44
C LEU A 12 -2.67 -9.75 21.22
N ASP A 13 -2.39 -11.04 21.40
CA ASP A 13 -1.18 -11.57 22.00
C ASP A 13 -0.21 -12.12 20.93
N PHE A 14 0.92 -12.68 21.37
CA PHE A 14 1.89 -13.33 20.49
C PHE A 14 1.26 -14.42 19.59
N LYS A 15 0.31 -15.21 20.11
CA LYS A 15 -0.29 -16.32 19.35
C LYS A 15 -1.19 -15.81 18.24
N LEU A 16 -2.01 -14.79 18.52
CA LEU A 16 -2.85 -14.18 17.49
C LEU A 16 -2.00 -13.47 16.44
N GLY A 17 -0.96 -12.75 16.87
CA GLY A 17 0.01 -12.10 15.97
C GLY A 17 0.68 -13.09 15.01
N GLU A 18 1.25 -14.18 15.53
CA GLU A 18 1.89 -15.22 14.71
C GLU A 18 0.89 -15.93 13.78
N SER A 19 -0.33 -16.22 14.27
CA SER A 19 -1.36 -16.85 13.43
C SER A 19 -1.77 -15.95 12.26
N LEU A 20 -1.87 -14.64 12.49
CA LEU A 20 -2.12 -13.65 11.45
C LEU A 20 -0.98 -13.63 10.43
N PHE A 21 0.26 -13.62 10.91
CA PHE A 21 1.45 -13.62 10.08
C PHE A 21 1.52 -14.86 9.18
N SER A 22 1.43 -16.08 9.74
CA SER A 22 1.49 -17.33 8.97
C SER A 22 0.39 -17.42 7.92
N LYS A 23 -0.84 -17.00 8.26
CA LYS A 23 -1.95 -16.96 7.29
C LYS A 23 -1.65 -16.05 6.12
N LEU A 24 -1.02 -14.89 6.34
CA LEU A 24 -0.66 -13.97 5.27
C LEU A 24 0.47 -14.50 4.38
N GLU A 25 1.39 -15.32 4.92
CA GLU A 25 2.44 -16.02 4.16
C GLU A 25 1.89 -17.16 3.31
N GLU A 26 0.90 -17.92 3.81
CA GLU A 26 0.26 -19.02 3.08
C GLU A 26 -0.51 -18.56 1.84
N LEU A 27 -0.94 -17.31 1.81
CA LEU A 27 -1.59 -16.73 0.65
C LEU A 27 -0.55 -16.61 -0.49
N SER A 28 -0.82 -17.23 -1.64
CA SER A 28 0.09 -17.30 -2.78
C SER A 28 0.13 -16.03 -3.65
N GLU A 29 -0.85 -15.13 -3.49
CA GLU A 29 -1.04 -14.00 -4.41
C GLU A 29 -0.69 -12.65 -3.78
N ALA A 30 0.49 -12.10 -4.02
CA ALA A 30 0.82 -10.71 -3.72
C ALA A 30 0.79 -9.87 -5.02
N PRO A 31 0.44 -8.57 -4.96
CA PRO A 31 0.14 -7.74 -3.79
C PRO A 31 -1.34 -7.65 -3.35
N ARG A 32 -1.59 -7.21 -2.10
CA ARG A 32 -2.92 -7.21 -1.44
C ARG A 32 -3.27 -5.90 -0.73
N ARG A 33 -4.57 -5.64 -0.57
CA ARG A 33 -5.14 -4.66 0.37
C ARG A 33 -5.73 -5.43 1.54
N ILE A 34 -5.25 -5.16 2.74
CA ILE A 34 -5.61 -5.92 3.94
C ILE A 34 -6.20 -4.96 4.97
N LEU A 35 -7.48 -5.14 5.27
CA LEU A 35 -8.17 -4.45 6.35
C LEU A 35 -8.22 -5.35 7.59
N LEU A 36 -7.68 -4.87 8.69
CA LEU A 36 -7.73 -5.52 10.00
C LEU A 36 -8.83 -4.87 10.84
N ASP A 37 -9.95 -5.56 11.05
CA ASP A 37 -11.05 -5.05 11.86
C ASP A 37 -10.88 -5.47 13.32
N ALA A 38 -10.59 -4.49 14.18
CA ALA A 38 -10.31 -4.69 15.60
C ALA A 38 -11.55 -4.71 16.50
N ALA A 39 -12.77 -4.65 15.93
CA ALA A 39 -14.01 -4.58 16.71
C ALA A 39 -14.17 -5.71 17.73
N GLY A 40 -13.63 -6.90 17.42
CA GLY A 40 -13.70 -8.08 18.28
C GLY A 40 -12.52 -8.24 19.25
N LEU A 41 -11.57 -7.30 19.28
CA LEU A 41 -10.47 -7.34 20.24
C LEU A 41 -10.92 -6.89 21.63
N ASN A 42 -10.47 -7.61 22.65
CA ASN A 42 -10.69 -7.29 24.06
C ASN A 42 -9.48 -6.57 24.66
N SER A 43 -8.27 -6.93 24.22
CA SER A 43 -7.01 -6.37 24.69
C SER A 43 -5.89 -6.55 23.66
N ALA A 44 -4.77 -5.85 23.83
CA ALA A 44 -3.55 -6.07 23.07
C ALA A 44 -2.33 -6.06 24.00
N THR A 45 -1.41 -7.00 23.79
CA THR A 45 -0.11 -6.99 24.45
C THR A 45 0.91 -6.26 23.56
N LEU A 46 2.02 -5.81 24.17
CA LEU A 46 3.10 -5.15 23.44
C LEU A 46 3.68 -6.05 22.34
N GLU A 47 3.81 -7.34 22.61
CA GLU A 47 4.32 -8.33 21.66
C GLU A 47 3.36 -8.51 20.48
N GLY A 48 2.06 -8.64 20.75
CA GLY A 48 1.04 -8.77 19.70
C GLY A 48 0.98 -7.53 18.81
N ALA A 49 0.99 -6.33 19.42
CA ALA A 49 1.06 -5.06 18.70
C ALA A 49 2.36 -4.92 17.89
N SER A 50 3.49 -5.36 18.42
CA SER A 50 4.78 -5.32 17.71
C SER A 50 4.78 -6.23 16.47
N ILE A 51 4.24 -7.44 16.56
CA ILE A 51 4.10 -8.34 15.39
C ILE A 51 3.20 -7.71 14.34
N LEU A 52 2.07 -7.16 14.76
CA LEU A 52 1.10 -6.53 13.87
C LEU A 52 1.71 -5.34 13.12
N ASN A 53 2.49 -4.48 13.78
CA ASN A 53 3.15 -3.34 13.14
C ASN A 53 4.33 -3.73 12.23
N ARG A 54 4.85 -4.97 12.30
CA ARG A 54 5.89 -5.47 11.37
C ARG A 54 5.31 -6.02 10.07
N LEU A 55 3.99 -6.15 9.95
CA LEU A 55 3.37 -6.66 8.72
C LEU A 55 3.71 -5.84 7.46
N PRO A 56 3.73 -4.49 7.48
CA PRO A 56 4.12 -3.71 6.30
C PRO A 56 5.57 -3.94 5.89
N GLU A 57 6.49 -4.13 6.85
CA GLU A 57 7.89 -4.44 6.56
C GLU A 57 8.04 -5.85 5.94
N ARG A 58 7.24 -6.81 6.43
CA ARG A 58 7.27 -8.19 5.92
C ARG A 58 6.63 -8.33 4.54
N PHE A 59 5.57 -7.56 4.28
CA PHE A 59 4.76 -7.59 3.07
C PHE A 59 4.76 -6.22 2.39
N PRO A 60 5.91 -5.73 1.89
CA PRO A 60 6.08 -4.35 1.43
C PRO A 60 5.20 -3.99 0.23
N ASP A 61 4.81 -4.98 -0.58
CA ASP A 61 3.92 -4.74 -1.72
C ASP A 61 2.44 -4.72 -1.31
N SER A 62 2.10 -5.03 -0.05
CA SER A 62 0.73 -5.04 0.46
C SER A 62 0.42 -3.78 1.26
N LYS A 63 -0.84 -3.34 1.20
CA LYS A 63 -1.36 -2.19 1.93
C LYS A 63 -2.17 -2.67 3.13
N PHE A 64 -1.99 -2.01 4.26
CA PHE A 64 -2.65 -2.37 5.51
C PHE A 64 -3.41 -1.18 6.07
N ALA A 65 -4.56 -1.44 6.67
CA ALA A 65 -5.29 -0.48 7.49
C ALA A 65 -5.96 -1.22 8.65
N ILE A 66 -6.12 -0.54 9.79
CA ILE A 66 -6.86 -1.04 10.95
C ILE A 66 -8.10 -0.19 11.14
N CYS A 67 -9.22 -0.80 11.55
CA CYS A 67 -10.42 -0.06 11.95
C CYS A 67 -11.01 -0.56 13.26
N THR A 68 -11.89 0.25 13.86
CA THR A 68 -12.73 -0.15 15.01
C THR A 68 -11.96 -0.57 16.26
N VAL A 69 -10.84 0.10 16.57
CA VAL A 69 -10.08 -0.15 17.79
C VAL A 69 -10.86 0.38 19.00
N GLN A 70 -11.10 -0.48 19.99
CA GLN A 70 -11.83 -0.09 21.20
C GLN A 70 -10.97 0.82 22.10
N GLU A 71 -11.62 1.70 22.87
CA GLU A 71 -10.93 2.55 23.84
C GLU A 71 -10.13 1.71 24.86
N GLY A 72 -8.88 2.10 25.11
CA GLY A 72 -7.99 1.41 26.04
C GLY A 72 -7.13 0.31 25.41
N ILE A 73 -7.31 -0.01 24.13
CA ILE A 73 -6.41 -0.90 23.38
C ILE A 73 -5.34 -0.05 22.69
N ASP A 74 -4.08 -0.23 23.09
CA ASP A 74 -2.95 0.40 22.42
C ASP A 74 -2.34 -0.56 21.40
N LEU A 75 -2.40 -0.15 20.13
CA LEU A 75 -1.79 -0.86 19.00
C LEU A 75 -0.51 -0.16 18.52
N SER A 76 -0.08 0.89 19.20
CA SER A 76 1.17 1.59 18.91
C SER A 76 2.33 0.67 19.28
N SER A 77 3.35 0.63 18.41
CA SER A 77 4.63 0.00 18.74
C SER A 77 5.74 1.03 18.62
N GLU A 78 6.85 0.83 19.33
CA GLU A 78 8.03 1.72 19.27
C GLU A 78 8.76 1.74 17.90
N GLY A 79 8.17 1.15 16.85
CA GLY A 79 8.73 1.08 15.49
C GLY A 79 8.44 2.31 14.63
N ASN A 80 9.26 2.51 13.59
CA ASN A 80 9.14 3.63 12.64
C ASN A 80 8.01 3.45 11.61
N VAL A 81 7.47 2.24 11.44
CA VAL A 81 6.40 1.92 10.49
C VAL A 81 5.16 1.49 11.28
N SER A 82 4.11 2.30 11.23
CA SER A 82 2.83 2.01 11.88
C SER A 82 1.74 1.83 10.84
N ILE A 83 0.84 0.87 11.08
CA ILE A 83 -0.33 0.69 10.23
C ILE A 83 -1.34 1.79 10.57
N PRO A 84 -1.91 2.50 9.59
CA PRO A 84 -2.89 3.55 9.86
C PRO A 84 -4.17 2.98 10.49
N VAL A 85 -4.64 3.66 11.53
CA VAL A 85 -5.83 3.28 12.30
C VAL A 85 -6.97 4.25 12.01
N PHE A 86 -8.16 3.70 11.77
CA PHE A 86 -9.37 4.43 11.44
C PHE A 86 -10.50 4.12 12.43
N GLN A 87 -11.45 5.04 12.54
CA GLN A 87 -12.60 4.88 13.44
C GLN A 87 -13.57 3.79 12.95
N ASP A 88 -13.72 3.64 11.64
CA ASP A 88 -14.72 2.79 11.04
C ASP A 88 -14.19 2.05 9.79
N ARG A 89 -14.96 1.05 9.36
CA ARG A 89 -14.61 0.19 8.24
C ARG A 89 -14.63 0.93 6.90
N GLU A 90 -15.47 1.94 6.73
CA GLU A 90 -15.65 2.66 5.46
C GLU A 90 -14.47 3.60 5.19
N SER A 91 -13.99 4.31 6.21
CA SER A 91 -12.80 5.17 6.13
C SER A 91 -11.53 4.34 5.89
N ALA A 92 -11.36 3.21 6.56
CA ALA A 92 -10.23 2.31 6.33
C ALA A 92 -10.24 1.68 4.94
N LYS A 93 -11.42 1.24 4.45
CA LYS A 93 -11.59 0.78 3.06
C LYS A 93 -11.27 1.88 2.08
N SER A 94 -11.80 3.07 2.31
CA SER A 94 -11.53 4.24 1.47
C SER A 94 -10.04 4.49 1.39
N HIS A 95 -9.29 4.41 2.50
CA HIS A 95 -7.83 4.54 2.48
C HIS A 95 -7.11 3.45 1.65
N LEU A 96 -7.51 2.18 1.84
CA LEU A 96 -6.92 1.05 1.09
C LEU A 96 -7.20 1.12 -0.41
N ILE A 97 -8.33 1.73 -0.79
CA ILE A 97 -8.82 1.86 -2.16
C ILE A 97 -8.47 3.23 -2.78
N SER A 98 -8.25 4.27 -1.98
CA SER A 98 -8.04 5.66 -2.46
C SER A 98 -6.78 5.83 -3.28
N GLU A 99 -5.84 4.90 -3.15
CA GLU A 99 -4.66 4.85 -4.02
C GLU A 99 -4.95 4.25 -5.42
N ASP A 100 -6.21 3.96 -5.77
CA ASP A 100 -6.67 3.61 -7.13
C ASP A 100 -7.43 4.74 -7.86
N ASP A 101 -7.70 5.90 -7.25
CA ASP A 101 -8.46 6.99 -7.91
C ASP A 101 -7.66 8.32 -8.00
N PRO A 102 -7.23 8.77 -9.19
CA PRO A 102 -6.36 9.94 -9.40
C PRO A 102 -7.12 11.28 -9.32
N LYS A 103 -8.06 11.42 -8.39
CA LYS A 103 -8.81 12.68 -8.17
C LYS A 103 -9.17 12.88 -6.70
N ASP A 104 -8.20 13.06 -5.83
CA ASP A 104 -8.32 14.17 -4.89
C ASP A 104 -6.94 14.68 -4.45
N GLN A 105 -6.74 15.98 -4.63
CA GLN A 105 -5.48 16.66 -4.34
C GLN A 105 -5.40 16.95 -2.84
N GLY A 106 -4.49 16.25 -2.16
CA GLY A 106 -4.12 16.56 -0.78
C GLY A 106 -2.74 16.01 -0.45
N PHE A 107 -1.69 16.65 -1.00
CA PHE A 107 -0.29 16.64 -0.56
C PHE A 107 0.23 15.38 0.20
N GLN A 108 1.02 14.55 -0.47
CA GLN A 108 2.39 14.21 -0.06
C GLN A 108 3.14 13.42 -1.17
N GLU A 109 4.46 13.63 -1.25
CA GLU A 109 5.38 13.25 -2.32
C GLU A 109 5.77 11.75 -2.35
N GLU A 110 6.38 11.35 -3.48
CA GLU A 110 7.23 10.16 -3.76
C GLU A 110 6.53 8.97 -4.46
N SER A 111 6.87 8.59 -5.70
CA SER A 111 8.22 8.42 -6.25
C SER A 111 8.24 8.71 -7.76
N THR A 112 9.03 9.70 -8.16
CA THR A 112 9.24 10.07 -9.57
C THR A 112 10.37 9.22 -10.15
N VAL A 113 10.12 8.50 -11.25
CA VAL A 113 11.13 7.68 -11.93
C VAL A 113 11.77 8.47 -13.07
N LEU A 114 13.10 8.40 -13.18
CA LEU A 114 13.84 9.02 -14.27
C LEU A 114 13.97 8.04 -15.43
N VAL A 115 13.53 8.45 -16.62
CA VAL A 115 13.69 7.66 -17.86
C VAL A 115 14.27 8.51 -18.98
N ASN A 116 14.95 7.89 -19.94
CA ASN A 116 15.47 8.57 -21.10
C ASN A 116 14.45 8.53 -22.25
N CYS A 117 14.26 9.67 -22.91
CA CYS A 117 13.55 9.72 -24.19
C CYS A 117 14.22 8.75 -25.18
N PRO A 118 13.47 7.84 -25.83
CA PRO A 118 14.06 6.88 -26.76
C PRO A 118 14.59 7.52 -28.06
N SER A 119 14.19 8.76 -28.35
CA SER A 119 14.58 9.47 -29.59
C SER A 119 15.80 10.37 -29.42
N CYS A 120 15.90 11.09 -28.29
CA CYS A 120 16.95 12.09 -28.07
C CYS A 120 17.73 11.90 -26.76
N PHE A 121 17.45 10.84 -26.00
CA PHE A 121 18.06 10.51 -24.71
C PHE A 121 17.95 11.58 -23.62
N HIS A 122 17.15 12.62 -23.83
CA HIS A 122 16.83 13.60 -22.80
C HIS A 122 16.20 12.92 -21.59
N LEU A 123 16.70 13.24 -20.40
CA LEU A 123 16.24 12.64 -19.15
C LEU A 123 14.92 13.26 -18.72
N LEU A 124 13.94 12.42 -18.41
CA LEU A 124 12.57 12.82 -18.11
C LEU A 124 12.15 12.27 -16.76
N LYS A 125 11.42 13.10 -16.01
CA LYS A 125 10.76 12.74 -14.75
C LYS A 125 9.37 12.21 -15.08
N ILE A 126 9.15 10.93 -14.84
CA ILE A 126 7.91 10.22 -15.17
C ILE A 126 7.33 9.57 -13.92
N GLN A 127 6.03 9.74 -13.74
CA GLN A 127 5.31 9.23 -12.57
C GLN A 127 4.54 7.95 -12.89
N ASN A 128 4.08 7.77 -14.14
CA ASN A 128 3.20 6.67 -14.53
C ASN A 128 3.63 6.03 -15.86
N SER A 129 3.13 4.83 -16.15
CA SER A 129 3.17 4.27 -17.49
C SER A 129 2.16 4.98 -18.40
N GLY A 130 2.46 5.16 -19.68
CA GLY A 130 1.55 5.84 -20.60
C GLY A 130 2.24 6.42 -21.82
N ASN A 131 1.48 7.14 -22.65
CA ASN A 131 2.05 7.93 -23.75
C ASN A 131 2.62 9.23 -23.19
N TYR A 132 3.84 9.54 -23.58
CA TYR A 132 4.56 10.75 -23.23
C TYR A 132 5.06 11.46 -24.47
N ALA A 133 5.18 12.79 -24.40
CA ALA A 133 5.86 13.60 -25.38
C ALA A 133 7.14 14.17 -24.76
N CYS A 134 8.26 14.04 -25.45
CA CYS A 134 9.50 14.62 -24.97
C CYS A 134 9.49 16.14 -25.20
N PRO A 135 9.67 17.00 -24.18
CA PRO A 135 9.71 18.45 -24.36
C PRO A 135 10.90 18.92 -25.21
N ALA A 136 12.00 18.16 -25.23
CA ALA A 136 13.22 18.54 -25.94
C ALA A 136 13.15 18.31 -27.47
N CYS A 137 12.52 17.21 -27.90
CA CYS A 137 12.47 16.83 -29.33
C CYS A 137 11.05 16.63 -29.87
N GLN A 138 10.03 16.81 -29.03
CA GLN A 138 8.61 16.62 -29.34
C GLN A 138 8.23 15.20 -29.80
N SER A 139 9.15 14.23 -29.75
CA SER A 139 8.84 12.84 -30.09
C SER A 139 7.88 12.26 -29.06
N LYS A 140 6.87 11.55 -29.54
CA LYS A 140 5.93 10.83 -28.70
C LYS A 140 6.37 9.38 -28.54
N PHE A 141 6.23 8.84 -27.35
CA PHE A 141 6.73 7.51 -26.99
C PHE A 141 5.91 6.93 -25.83
N PHE A 142 5.92 5.62 -25.66
CA PHE A 142 5.20 4.94 -24.58
C PHE A 142 6.14 4.49 -23.47
N VAL A 143 5.70 4.64 -22.22
CA VAL A 143 6.38 4.14 -21.02
C VAL A 143 5.56 2.98 -20.46
N THR A 144 6.21 1.85 -20.26
CA THR A 144 5.61 0.64 -19.68
C THR A 144 5.48 0.72 -18.16
N LYS A 145 4.74 -0.20 -17.54
CA LYS A 145 4.55 -0.25 -16.07
C LYS A 145 5.85 -0.52 -15.30
N ASP A 146 6.83 -1.15 -15.95
CA ASP A 146 8.19 -1.34 -15.47
C ASP A 146 9.15 -0.22 -15.92
N PHE A 147 8.61 0.93 -16.34
CA PHE A 147 9.34 2.15 -16.72
C PHE A 147 10.32 2.02 -17.90
N ARG A 148 10.17 0.99 -18.74
CA ARG A 148 10.88 0.92 -20.04
C ARG A 148 10.20 1.79 -21.07
N THR A 149 11.00 2.47 -21.89
CA THR A 149 10.51 3.33 -22.97
C THR A 149 10.44 2.58 -24.30
N SER A 150 9.39 2.84 -25.08
CA SER A 150 9.16 2.33 -26.42
C SER A 150 8.92 3.51 -27.36
N PRO A 151 9.56 3.58 -28.55
CA PRO A 151 9.44 4.72 -29.47
C PRO A 151 8.06 4.85 -30.13
N PHE A 152 7.14 3.92 -29.86
CA PHE A 152 5.78 3.93 -30.40
C PHE A 152 4.78 4.36 -29.33
N GLU A 153 3.71 5.04 -29.75
CA GLU A 153 2.54 5.34 -28.92
C GLU A 153 1.55 4.17 -28.90
N ARG A 154 0.73 4.07 -27.85
CA ARG A 154 -0.42 3.16 -27.80
C ARG A 154 -1.71 3.93 -28.04
N LEU A 155 -2.65 3.32 -28.75
CA LEU A 155 -3.91 3.91 -29.22
C LEU A 155 -5.01 4.05 -28.14
N LEU A 156 -4.68 3.93 -26.85
CA LEU A 156 -5.65 3.96 -25.74
C LEU A 156 -5.91 5.39 -25.24
#